data_AF-A0A660N8Y9-F1
#
_entry.id   AF-A0A660N8Y9-F1
#
_cell.length_a   1.000
_cell.length_b   1.000
_cell.length_c   1.000
_cell.angle_alpha   90.00
_cell.angle_beta   90.00
_cell.angle_gamma   90.00
#
_symmetry.space_group_name_H-M   'P 1'
#
loop_
_entity.id
_entity.type
_entity.pdbx_description
1 polymer ?
#
loop_
_entity_poly.entity_id
_entity_poly.type
_entity_poly.pdbx_seq_one_letter_code
_entity_poly.pdbx_strand_id
1 'polypeptide(L)'
;MSAFTQTLTLANGTAIPQLGFGTWMIGNADAGPAVQAALAAGYRHLDTAQDYGNEQGVGAGIRASGIAREEIFLTSKLLAQHKNYADAQAALAQSFVDLDVDYIDLMLIHAPQPWTDFRESNHYFEG
;
A
#
# COMPACT_ATOMS: atom_id res chain seq x y z
N MET A 1 11.18 -23.67 6.42
CA MET A 1 10.21 -22.89 5.60
C MET A 1 10.88 -21.61 5.17
N SER A 2 10.69 -21.16 3.93
CA SER A 2 11.25 -19.90 3.45
C SER A 2 10.56 -18.72 4.14
N ALA A 3 11.27 -17.61 4.37
CA ALA A 3 10.66 -16.38 4.90
C ALA A 3 9.56 -15.83 3.97
N PHE A 4 9.65 -16.12 2.67
CA PHE A 4 8.68 -15.66 1.66
C PHE A 4 7.32 -16.36 1.71
N THR A 5 7.22 -17.53 2.33
CA THR A 5 5.97 -18.31 2.36
C THR A 5 5.25 -18.26 3.71
N GLN A 6 5.79 -17.52 4.68
CA GLN A 6 5.16 -17.38 6.00
C GLN A 6 4.08 -16.30 5.96
N THR A 7 2.91 -16.64 6.51
CA THR A 7 1.76 -15.73 6.59
C THR A 7 1.27 -15.60 8.02
N LEU A 8 0.69 -14.44 8.34
CA LEU A 8 -0.10 -14.22 9.54
C LEU A 8 -1.58 -14.18 9.17
N THR A 9 -2.47 -14.62 10.07
CA THR A 9 -3.91 -14.53 9.88
C THR A 9 -4.42 -13.25 10.55
N LEU A 10 -5.03 -12.36 9.77
CA LEU A 10 -5.69 -11.16 10.27
C LEU A 10 -6.99 -11.52 10.99
N ALA A 11 -7.53 -10.58 11.76
CA ALA A 11 -8.75 -10.80 12.55
C ALA A 11 -10.00 -11.17 11.70
N ASN A 12 -10.00 -10.83 10.41
CA ASN A 12 -11.06 -11.20 9.46
C ASN A 12 -10.79 -12.54 8.74
N GLY A 13 -9.76 -13.29 9.13
CA GLY A 13 -9.37 -14.56 8.51
C GLY A 13 -8.47 -14.45 7.28
N THR A 14 -8.19 -13.24 6.79
CA THR A 14 -7.32 -13.03 5.62
C THR A 14 -5.86 -13.38 5.98
N ALA A 15 -5.18 -14.13 5.13
CA ALA A 15 -3.75 -14.41 5.29
C ALA A 15 -2.92 -13.29 4.65
N ILE A 16 -2.05 -12.66 5.43
CA ILE A 16 -1.10 -11.65 4.96
C ILE A 16 0.32 -12.22 4.97
N PRO A 17 1.11 -12.09 3.90
CA PRO A 17 2.52 -12.48 3.92
C PRO A 17 3.28 -11.64 4.96
N GLN A 18 3.99 -12.34 5.85
CA GLN A 18 4.69 -11.71 6.98
C GLN A 18 5.83 -10.78 6.52
N LEU A 19 6.41 -11.07 5.36
CA LEU A 19 7.47 -10.27 4.75
C LEU A 19 6.92 -9.51 3.54
N GLY A 20 7.02 -8.18 3.57
CA GLY A 20 6.61 -7.28 2.50
C GLY A 20 7.75 -6.39 1.99
N PHE A 21 7.59 -5.88 0.77
CA PHE A 21 8.49 -4.91 0.14
C PHE A 21 7.86 -3.52 0.18
N GLY A 22 8.48 -2.60 0.92
CA GLY A 22 8.05 -1.20 1.03
C GLY A 22 8.63 -0.33 -0.07
N THR A 23 7.84 0.61 -0.57
CA THR A 23 8.19 1.45 -1.72
C THR A 23 8.44 2.92 -1.35
N TRP A 24 8.57 3.24 -0.06
CA TRP A 24 8.85 4.59 0.39
C TRP A 24 10.19 5.12 -0.16
N MET A 25 10.23 6.39 -0.53
CA MET A 25 11.39 7.08 -1.12
C MET A 25 11.87 6.54 -2.49
N ILE A 26 11.09 5.67 -3.14
CA ILE A 26 11.35 5.26 -4.53
C ILE A 26 10.53 6.17 -5.45
N GLY A 27 11.21 6.84 -6.40
CA GLY A 27 10.53 7.66 -7.40
C GLY A 27 9.61 6.83 -8.29
N ASN A 28 8.51 7.41 -8.79
CA ASN A 28 7.50 6.70 -9.58
C ASN A 28 8.10 5.93 -10.78
N ALA A 29 9.09 6.50 -11.47
CA ALA A 29 9.75 5.86 -12.61
C ALA A 29 10.57 4.60 -12.21
N ASP A 30 11.09 4.56 -10.98
CA ASP A 30 11.93 3.48 -10.47
C ASP A 30 11.14 2.43 -9.69
N ALA A 31 9.90 2.75 -9.29
CA ALA A 31 9.05 1.85 -8.52
C ALA A 31 8.68 0.58 -9.29
N GLY A 32 8.42 0.68 -10.59
CA GLY A 32 8.13 -0.49 -11.44
C GLY A 32 9.27 -1.51 -11.47
N PRO A 33 10.50 -1.11 -11.85
CA PRO A 33 11.67 -1.97 -11.79
C PRO A 33 11.93 -2.55 -10.39
N ALA A 34 11.78 -1.74 -9.33
CA ALA A 34 11.98 -2.19 -7.96
C ALA A 34 10.96 -3.28 -7.55
N VAL A 35 9.68 -3.08 -7.89
CA VAL A 35 8.62 -4.07 -7.64
C VAL A 35 8.87 -5.36 -8.42
N GLN A 36 9.27 -5.29 -9.70
CA GLN A 36 9.60 -6.49 -10.48
C GLN A 36 10.76 -7.28 -9.84
N ALA A 37 11.80 -6.58 -9.40
CA ALA A 37 12.94 -7.22 -8.74
C ALA A 37 12.53 -7.89 -7.42
N ALA A 38 11.69 -7.24 -6.60
CA ALA A 38 11.16 -7.83 -5.38
C ALA A 38 10.32 -9.08 -5.66
N LEU A 39 9.40 -9.00 -6.62
CA LEU A 39 8.55 -10.13 -7.02
C LEU A 39 9.36 -11.32 -7.57
N ALA A 40 10.41 -11.04 -8.37
CA ALA A 40 11.35 -12.03 -8.88
C ALA A 40 12.20 -12.68 -7.77
N ALA A 41 12.53 -11.93 -6.70
CA ALA A 41 13.22 -12.45 -5.52
C ALA A 41 12.34 -13.34 -4.63
N GLY A 42 11.01 -13.32 -4.84
CA GLY A 42 10.05 -14.15 -4.11
C GLY A 42 9.10 -13.40 -3.19
N TYR A 43 9.15 -12.06 -3.14
CA TYR A 43 8.15 -11.29 -2.40
C TYR A 43 6.75 -11.50 -2.99
N ARG A 44 5.75 -11.53 -2.11
CA ARG A 44 4.32 -11.59 -2.48
C ARG A 44 3.48 -10.59 -1.68
N HIS A 45 4.11 -9.64 -1.01
CA HIS A 45 3.45 -8.54 -0.32
C HIS A 45 4.16 -7.24 -0.67
N LEU A 46 3.41 -6.28 -1.22
CA LEU A 46 3.88 -4.96 -1.61
C LEU A 46 3.20 -3.90 -0.75
N ASP A 47 3.97 -2.92 -0.28
CA ASP A 47 3.48 -1.79 0.52
C ASP A 47 3.84 -0.47 -0.16
N THR A 48 2.80 0.31 -0.47
CA THR A 48 2.89 1.68 -0.99
C THR A 48 1.95 2.60 -0.20
N ALA A 49 1.83 3.85 -0.62
CA ALA A 49 0.84 4.82 -0.17
C ALA A 49 0.67 5.89 -1.24
N GLN A 50 -0.49 6.54 -1.26
CA GLN A 50 -0.73 7.72 -2.11
C GLN A 50 0.34 8.80 -1.91
N ASP A 51 0.75 8.98 -0.66
CA ASP A 51 1.74 9.99 -0.25
C ASP A 51 3.16 9.69 -0.77
N TYR A 52 3.41 8.47 -1.25
CA TYR A 52 4.68 8.10 -1.85
C TYR A 52 4.76 8.53 -3.32
N GLY A 53 3.62 8.89 -3.92
CA GLY A 53 3.53 9.38 -5.29
C GLY A 53 3.98 8.39 -6.34
N ASN A 54 3.95 7.08 -6.04
CA ASN A 54 4.53 6.05 -6.90
C ASN A 54 3.58 4.87 -7.20
N GLU A 55 2.28 5.02 -6.91
CA GLU A 55 1.26 3.98 -7.15
C GLU A 55 1.22 3.54 -8.64
N GLN A 56 1.37 4.47 -9.59
CA GLN A 56 1.44 4.13 -11.02
C GLN A 56 2.62 3.22 -11.37
N GLY A 57 3.80 3.52 -10.84
CA GLY A 57 4.99 2.70 -11.01
C GLY A 57 4.83 1.32 -10.35
N VAL A 58 4.25 1.26 -9.15
CA VAL A 58 3.96 0.00 -8.47
C VAL A 58 3.01 -0.87 -9.29
N GLY A 59 1.90 -0.30 -9.78
CA GLY A 59 0.94 -0.98 -10.64
C GLY A 59 1.59 -1.52 -11.92
N ALA A 60 2.39 -0.69 -12.59
CA ALA A 60 3.15 -1.11 -13.78
C ALA A 60 4.12 -2.25 -13.48
N GLY A 61 4.80 -2.23 -12.32
CA GLY A 61 5.67 -3.29 -11.86
C GLY A 61 4.95 -4.61 -11.61
N ILE A 62 3.76 -4.56 -11.00
CA ILE A 62 2.88 -5.72 -10.80
C ILE A 62 2.52 -6.35 -12.15
N ARG A 63 1.96 -5.57 -13.08
CA ARG A 63 1.55 -6.09 -14.40
C ARG A 63 2.72 -6.68 -15.19
N ALA A 64 3.85 -5.99 -15.18
CA ALA A 64 5.05 -6.44 -15.90
C ALA A 64 5.70 -7.69 -15.29
N SER A 65 5.42 -8.02 -14.03
CA SER A 65 5.97 -9.21 -13.37
C SER A 65 5.46 -10.53 -13.95
N GLY A 66 4.28 -10.52 -14.60
CA GLY A 66 3.61 -11.72 -15.09
C GLY A 66 3.03 -12.62 -13.99
N ILE A 67 3.10 -12.22 -12.72
CA ILE A 67 2.48 -12.94 -11.60
C ILE A 67 1.00 -12.60 -11.54
N ALA A 68 0.16 -13.60 -11.30
CA ALA A 68 -1.28 -13.41 -11.14
C ALA A 68 -1.57 -12.44 -9.99
N ARG A 69 -2.52 -11.52 -10.18
CA ARG A 69 -2.81 -10.44 -9.21
C ARG A 69 -3.21 -11.01 -7.84
N GLU A 70 -3.93 -12.12 -7.81
CA GLU A 70 -4.35 -12.86 -6.62
C GLU A 70 -3.22 -13.52 -5.83
N GLU A 71 -2.03 -13.66 -6.40
CA GLU A 71 -0.85 -14.12 -5.67
C GLU A 71 -0.11 -12.99 -4.95
N ILE A 72 -0.47 -11.73 -5.20
CA ILE A 72 0.20 -10.56 -4.63
C ILE A 72 -0.73 -9.93 -3.59
N PHE A 73 -0.25 -9.76 -2.37
CA PHE A 73 -0.91 -8.97 -1.34
C PHE A 73 -0.48 -7.50 -1.49
N LEU A 74 -1.41 -6.63 -1.89
CA LEU A 74 -1.13 -5.20 -2.11
C LEU A 74 -1.70 -4.35 -0.97
N THR A 75 -0.81 -3.65 -0.29
CA THR A 75 -1.14 -2.65 0.73
C THR A 75 -0.94 -1.24 0.17
N SER A 76 -1.94 -0.38 0.31
CA SER A 76 -1.78 1.07 0.13
C SER A 76 -2.37 1.83 1.33
N LYS A 77 -2.16 3.15 1.35
CA LYS A 77 -2.57 4.02 2.45
C LYS A 77 -3.14 5.31 1.89
N LEU A 78 -4.26 5.75 2.46
CA LEU A 78 -4.88 7.03 2.16
C LEU A 78 -3.94 8.18 2.53
N LEU A 79 -3.92 9.25 1.73
CA LEU A 79 -3.20 10.48 2.05
C LEU A 79 -3.58 10.96 3.45
N ALA A 80 -2.58 11.35 4.26
CA ALA A 80 -2.80 11.65 5.67
C ALA A 80 -3.77 12.81 5.90
N GLN A 81 -3.93 13.71 4.93
CA GLN A 81 -4.81 14.88 4.99
C GLN A 81 -6.28 14.49 4.83
N HIS A 82 -6.60 13.34 4.22
CA HIS A 82 -7.97 12.89 4.06
C HIS A 82 -8.51 12.32 5.38
N LYS A 83 -9.46 13.04 5.97
CA LYS A 83 -10.05 12.74 7.29
C LYS A 83 -11.58 12.75 7.31
N ASN A 84 -12.20 12.94 6.15
CA ASN A 84 -13.64 12.82 5.97
C ASN A 84 -13.98 11.76 4.92
N TYR A 85 -15.25 11.35 4.87
CA TYR A 85 -15.73 10.27 4.02
C TYR A 85 -15.56 10.54 2.51
N ALA A 86 -15.98 11.73 2.05
CA ALA A 86 -15.90 12.09 0.63
C ALA A 86 -14.45 12.14 0.16
N ASP A 87 -13.60 12.74 0.99
CA ASP A 87 -12.14 12.69 0.99
C ASP A 87 -11.57 11.31 0.63
N ALA A 88 -11.80 10.40 1.58
CA ALA A 88 -11.28 9.05 1.54
C ALA A 88 -11.84 8.23 0.37
N GLN A 89 -13.13 8.40 0.04
CA GLN A 89 -13.76 7.68 -1.06
C GLN A 89 -13.16 8.10 -2.42
N ALA A 90 -13.00 9.41 -2.64
CA ALA A 90 -12.41 9.92 -3.87
C ALA A 90 -10.94 9.49 -4.00
N ALA A 91 -10.18 9.57 -2.90
CA ALA A 91 -8.79 9.15 -2.87
C ALA A 91 -8.64 7.64 -3.14
N LEU A 92 -9.47 6.79 -2.54
CA LEU A 92 -9.46 5.35 -2.82
C LEU A 92 -9.75 5.04 -4.29
N ALA A 93 -10.73 5.73 -4.89
CA ALA A 93 -11.02 5.60 -6.31
C ALA A 93 -9.81 5.96 -7.19
N GLN A 94 -9.08 7.01 -6.81
CA GLN A 94 -7.85 7.41 -7.51
C GLN A 94 -6.75 6.35 -7.39
N SER A 95 -6.57 5.73 -6.22
CA SER A 95 -5.59 4.63 -6.06
C SER A 95 -5.90 3.43 -6.96
N PHE A 96 -7.19 3.07 -7.18
CA PHE A 96 -7.53 2.01 -8.13
C PHE A 96 -7.11 2.36 -9.55
N VAL A 97 -7.28 3.61 -9.97
CA VAL A 97 -6.86 4.10 -11.29
C VAL A 97 -5.34 4.13 -11.41
N ASP A 98 -4.64 4.65 -10.41
CA ASP A 98 -3.18 4.79 -10.46
C ASP A 98 -2.48 3.44 -10.42
N LEU A 99 -2.90 2.54 -9.51
CA LEU A 99 -2.39 1.17 -9.47
C LEU A 99 -2.86 0.36 -10.70
N ASP A 100 -4.00 0.73 -11.30
CA ASP A 100 -4.70 -0.01 -12.36
C ASP A 100 -4.94 -1.47 -11.92
N VAL A 101 -5.75 -1.60 -10.85
CA VAL A 101 -6.17 -2.85 -10.21
C VAL A 101 -7.64 -2.79 -9.80
N ASP A 102 -8.31 -3.93 -9.79
CA ASP A 102 -9.73 -4.03 -9.39
C ASP A 102 -9.94 -4.07 -7.87
N TYR A 103 -8.89 -4.42 -7.10
CA TYR A 103 -8.94 -4.49 -5.65
C TYR A 103 -7.58 -4.24 -4.99
N ILE A 104 -7.62 -3.82 -3.72
CA ILE A 104 -6.48 -3.63 -2.83
C ILE A 104 -6.71 -4.53 -1.62
N ASP A 105 -5.73 -5.35 -1.25
CA ASP A 105 -5.86 -6.35 -0.18
C ASP A 105 -5.95 -5.70 1.21
N LEU A 106 -5.24 -4.57 1.39
CA LEU A 106 -5.26 -3.79 2.62
C LEU A 106 -5.15 -2.29 2.31
N MET A 107 -6.18 -1.53 2.69
CA MET A 107 -6.13 -0.06 2.68
C MET A 107 -6.02 0.46 4.12
N LEU A 108 -5.00 1.27 4.38
CA LEU A 108 -4.75 1.83 5.71
C LEU A 108 -5.07 3.32 5.77
N ILE A 109 -5.52 3.78 6.94
CA ILE A 109 -5.42 5.20 7.31
C ILE A 109 -3.95 5.46 7.63
N HIS A 110 -3.26 6.24 6.80
CA HIS A 110 -1.80 6.39 6.89
C HIS A 110 -1.34 7.07 8.19
N ALA A 111 -2.12 8.02 8.67
CA ALA A 111 -1.88 8.70 9.94
C ALA A 111 -3.20 9.12 10.61
N PRO A 112 -3.24 9.17 11.95
CA PRO A 112 -4.42 9.61 12.69
C PRO A 112 -4.74 11.10 12.47
N GLN A 113 -3.77 11.89 12.01
CA GLN A 113 -3.88 13.32 11.72
C GLN A 113 -3.15 13.67 10.41
N PRO A 114 -3.46 14.81 9.78
CA PRO A 114 -2.67 15.34 8.66
C PRO A 114 -1.19 15.46 9.02
N TRP A 115 -0.29 15.28 8.04
CA TRP A 115 1.15 15.40 8.30
C TRP A 115 1.58 16.80 8.76
N THR A 116 0.84 17.83 8.35
CA THR A 116 1.04 19.22 8.79
C THR A 116 0.84 19.39 10.29
N ASP A 117 0.02 18.54 10.89
CA ASP A 117 -0.41 18.63 12.29
C ASP A 117 0.32 17.58 13.14
N PHE A 118 1.24 16.82 12.53
CA PHE A 118 1.84 15.66 13.18
C PHE A 118 2.75 16.08 14.34
N ARG A 119 2.34 15.69 15.56
CA ARG A 119 2.95 16.05 16.87
C ARG A 119 2.57 17.43 17.41
N GLU A 120 1.53 18.06 16.87
CA GLU A 120 0.90 19.20 17.56
C GLU A 120 0.08 18.71 18.77
N SER A 121 0.17 19.45 19.88
CA SER A 121 0.02 18.95 21.26
C SER A 121 -1.38 18.49 21.74
N ASN A 122 -2.39 18.40 20.87
CA ASN A 122 -3.76 18.09 21.27
C ASN A 122 -4.18 16.69 20.80
N HIS A 123 -3.60 15.66 21.42
CA HIS A 123 -3.77 14.26 21.02
C HIS A 123 -4.96 13.54 21.65
N TYR A 124 -5.72 14.20 22.53
CA TYR A 124 -6.85 13.60 23.23
C TYR A 124 -8.14 14.34 22.88
N PHE A 125 -9.13 13.58 22.40
CA PHE A 125 -10.52 14.00 22.53
C PHE A 125 -10.82 14.14 24.02
N GLU A 126 -11.17 15.34 24.47
CA GLU A 126 -11.94 15.51 25.70
C GLU A 126 -13.31 14.88 25.44
N GLY A 127 -13.46 13.61 25.81
CA GLY A 127 -14.74 12.91 25.79
C GLY A 127 -15.69 13.44 26.84
#